data_AF-A0A497PUA7-F1
#
_entry.id   AF-A0A497PUA7-F1
#
_cell.length_a   1.000
_cell.length_b   1.000
_cell.length_c   1.000
_cell.angle_alpha   90.00
_cell.angle_beta   90.00
_cell.angle_gamma   90.00
#
_symmetry.space_group_name_H-M   'P 1'
#
loop_
_entity.id
_entity.type
_entity.pdbx_description
1 polymer ?
#
loop_
_entity_poly.entity_id
_entity_poly.type
_entity_poly.pdbx_seq_one_letter_code
_entity_poly.pdbx_strand_id
1 'polypeptide(L)'
;MREHLVLGFLLIVVIFTPVLAYTLSPEPDGKTPMIVEGVSNRVYGVNLAQEVYSAISQEIYMQHVIKLTENGSRYIMDYSSIRGPNAAARDWILEELDSLSGDRLQIELLGHYDNIIATLPGYLPGDHPAFVITAHYDSVEDSPGANGDASGIAAILELARVMSEYEWPLDIVFVALNGHDAQGAMQGAREVATSFRNNDKEIMALYNIDTILYDRGGMTADNRVIFSYLDGQPYQVGEYWADLAEMMGTLYGIDTVTRMSSVGFDYWESADSYQFVTSDYHRILCVFESRVNWDTAYHTPADTWDYSRYNYALARDITGYIAASMAFTMSRAYGHINHIEDETYISPAFATEYSVAITAPTRINISARWYGGGATFSVYNPDGIMVDTAPHNETSPWNMVRVLSTSVSTPGLYTVVINNHAQQTIGVDLEIEYDSDADGNGVLDSKEYWLDTALFHTDDDNDGISNAEEIILGTDPSSADTDQDGLPDLWEVENGLNPIDANDAQSDLDGDGLTNLAEYEYSLNPRDPDSDSDTLPDSWEIEYGLDPLVNDAEEDPDGDGWTNAEEFARGTDPLVSDSVEEPQLWYVIPVSVVVLAGVGLAVSRRLDPLRE
;
A
#
# COMPACT_ATOMS: atom_id res chain seq x y z
N MET A 1 -47.20 -51.73 47.22
CA MET A 1 -45.75 -51.62 47.51
C MET A 1 -45.08 -51.54 46.16
N ARG A 2 -45.05 -50.40 45.44
CA ARG A 2 -44.30 -49.14 45.70
C ARG A 2 -42.85 -49.39 46.10
N GLU A 3 -41.97 -49.40 45.10
CA GLU A 3 -40.64 -48.78 45.19
C GLU A 3 -40.43 -48.00 43.89
N HIS A 4 -40.29 -46.68 44.03
CA HIS A 4 -40.01 -45.74 42.95
C HIS A 4 -38.50 -45.43 42.99
N LEU A 5 -37.83 -45.61 41.86
CA LEU A 5 -36.50 -45.07 41.62
C LEU A 5 -36.68 -43.62 41.14
N VAL A 6 -36.21 -42.65 41.92
CA VAL A 6 -36.19 -41.23 41.56
C VAL A 6 -34.79 -40.90 41.04
N LEU A 7 -34.66 -40.67 39.74
CA LEU A 7 -33.51 -39.96 39.16
C LEU A 7 -33.86 -38.47 39.14
N GLY A 8 -33.17 -37.68 39.95
CA GLY A 8 -33.24 -36.22 39.89
C GLY A 8 -32.27 -35.68 38.84
N PHE A 9 -32.79 -35.06 37.79
CA PHE A 9 -32.01 -34.17 36.91
C PHE A 9 -31.93 -32.79 37.58
N LEU A 10 -30.72 -32.32 37.83
CA LEU A 10 -30.43 -30.97 38.28
C LEU A 10 -30.38 -30.07 37.04
N LEU A 11 -31.41 -29.27 36.80
CA LEU A 11 -31.44 -28.25 35.75
C LEU A 11 -30.69 -27.02 36.28
N ILE A 12 -29.48 -26.75 35.80
CA ILE A 12 -28.79 -25.48 36.05
C ILE A 12 -29.36 -24.47 35.05
N VAL A 13 -30.21 -23.57 35.52
CA VAL A 13 -30.65 -22.39 34.76
C VAL A 13 -29.64 -21.28 35.02
N VAL A 14 -28.79 -20.98 34.03
CA VAL A 14 -27.95 -19.78 34.04
C VAL A 14 -28.79 -18.62 33.53
N ILE A 15 -29.22 -17.74 34.43
CA ILE A 15 -29.89 -16.49 34.08
C ILE A 15 -28.79 -15.44 33.87
N PHE A 16 -28.53 -15.06 32.62
CA PHE A 16 -27.76 -13.86 32.33
C PHE A 16 -28.68 -12.64 32.50
N THR A 17 -28.39 -11.80 33.48
CA THR A 17 -28.87 -10.41 33.50
C THR A 17 -27.81 -9.54 32.82
N PRO A 18 -28.13 -8.75 31.78
CA PRO A 18 -27.18 -7.79 31.26
C PRO A 18 -26.95 -6.71 32.31
N VAL A 19 -25.70 -6.60 32.76
CA VAL A 19 -25.22 -5.45 33.53
C VAL A 19 -25.04 -4.32 32.51
N LEU A 20 -25.80 -3.23 32.66
CA LEU A 20 -25.50 -1.97 31.98
C LEU A 20 -24.11 -1.50 32.44
N ALA A 21 -23.10 -1.76 31.61
CA ALA A 21 -21.85 -1.04 31.67
C ALA A 21 -22.06 0.29 30.94
N TYR A 22 -21.95 1.40 31.67
CA TYR A 22 -21.71 2.70 31.04
C TYR A 22 -20.29 2.63 30.45
N THR A 23 -20.19 2.44 29.14
CA THR A 23 -18.96 2.67 28.40
C THR A 23 -18.83 4.18 28.15
N LEU A 24 -17.65 4.71 28.47
CA LEU A 24 -17.20 6.00 27.95
C LEU A 24 -17.26 5.95 26.42
N SER A 25 -17.66 7.06 25.81
CA SER A 25 -17.77 7.24 24.35
C SER A 25 -16.56 6.64 23.62
N PRO A 26 -16.76 5.84 22.56
CA PRO A 26 -15.69 5.48 21.67
C PRO A 26 -15.20 6.72 20.91
N GLU A 27 -13.93 6.64 20.51
CA GLU A 27 -13.23 7.45 19.51
C GLU A 27 -14.05 7.55 18.20
N PRO A 28 -13.80 8.56 17.35
CA PRO A 28 -14.45 8.63 16.04
C PRO A 28 -14.10 7.36 15.28
N ASP A 29 -15.14 6.64 14.89
CA ASP A 29 -15.20 5.32 14.26
C ASP A 29 -13.89 4.76 13.71
N GLY A 30 -13.44 3.66 14.32
CA GLY A 30 -12.50 2.70 13.73
C GLY A 30 -13.11 1.94 12.54
N LYS A 31 -13.71 2.66 11.59
CA LYS A 31 -13.94 2.16 10.24
C LYS A 31 -12.58 2.25 9.53
N THR A 32 -11.89 1.13 9.42
CA THR A 32 -10.89 0.99 8.34
C THR A 32 -11.64 1.29 7.04
N PRO A 33 -11.23 2.28 6.21
CA PRO A 33 -11.90 2.53 4.94
C PRO A 33 -11.98 1.21 4.17
N MET A 34 -13.20 0.87 3.70
CA MET A 34 -13.36 -0.28 2.83
C MET A 34 -12.59 0.01 1.55
N ILE A 35 -11.54 -0.76 1.28
CA ILE A 35 -10.83 -0.72 0.00
C ILE A 35 -11.76 -1.40 -1.00
N VAL A 36 -12.53 -0.61 -1.74
CA VAL A 36 -13.28 -1.06 -2.91
C VAL A 36 -12.25 -1.40 -3.99
N GLU A 37 -12.28 -2.62 -4.55
CA GLU A 37 -11.47 -2.94 -5.73
C GLU A 37 -11.92 -2.04 -6.90
N GLY A 38 -11.03 -1.15 -7.37
CA GLY A 38 -11.32 -0.24 -8.49
C GLY A 38 -11.35 1.24 -8.10
N VAL A 39 -11.48 1.55 -6.81
CA VAL A 39 -11.14 2.87 -6.27
C VAL A 39 -9.62 3.02 -6.34
N SER A 40 -9.16 4.18 -6.80
CA SER A 40 -7.76 4.56 -7.09
C SER A 40 -6.68 3.88 -6.22
N ASN A 41 -5.47 3.69 -6.76
CA ASN A 41 -4.27 3.26 -6.01
C ASN A 41 -3.79 4.33 -4.99
N ARG A 42 -4.72 4.97 -4.28
CA ARG A 42 -4.53 6.05 -3.34
C ARG A 42 -4.01 5.54 -2.02
N VAL A 43 -2.98 6.22 -1.55
CA VAL A 43 -2.22 5.81 -0.37
C VAL A 43 -2.73 6.56 0.84
N TYR A 44 -3.36 5.82 1.76
CA TYR A 44 -3.79 6.29 3.06
C TYR A 44 -3.84 5.10 4.05
N GLY A 45 -3.03 5.14 5.10
CA GLY A 45 -3.00 4.10 6.14
C GLY A 45 -2.37 2.75 5.73
N VAL A 46 -1.74 2.67 4.56
CA VAL A 46 -1.14 1.44 4.01
C VAL A 46 0.36 1.65 3.74
N ASN A 47 1.22 0.90 4.45
CA ASN A 47 2.66 0.96 4.28
C ASN A 47 3.13 0.22 3.02
N LEU A 48 3.36 0.98 1.94
CA LEU A 48 3.84 0.47 0.66
C LEU A 48 5.38 0.43 0.53
N ALA A 49 6.14 0.71 1.60
CA ALA A 49 7.58 0.87 1.52
C ALA A 49 8.32 -0.35 0.94
N GLN A 50 7.93 -1.57 1.36
CA GLN A 50 8.51 -2.81 0.83
C GLN A 50 8.11 -3.05 -0.64
N GLU A 51 6.87 -2.71 -0.99
CA GLU A 51 6.32 -2.90 -2.33
C GLU A 51 7.04 -2.02 -3.34
N VAL A 52 7.15 -0.72 -3.07
CA VAL A 52 7.86 0.21 -3.98
C VAL A 52 9.35 -0.09 -4.04
N TYR A 53 9.98 -0.51 -2.93
CA TYR A 53 11.37 -0.99 -2.93
C TYR A 53 11.55 -2.18 -3.87
N SER A 54 10.64 -3.16 -3.78
CA SER A 54 10.70 -4.39 -4.57
C SER A 54 10.46 -4.13 -6.05
N ALA A 55 9.65 -3.12 -6.38
CA ALA A 55 9.30 -2.74 -7.74
C ALA A 55 10.44 -2.09 -8.53
N ILE A 56 11.50 -1.56 -7.87
CA ILE A 56 12.66 -1.01 -8.59
C ILE A 56 13.41 -2.14 -9.32
N SER A 57 13.58 -1.97 -10.62
CA SER A 57 14.16 -2.96 -11.53
C SER A 57 15.60 -2.62 -11.89
N GLN A 58 16.53 -3.50 -11.50
CA GLN A 58 17.93 -3.37 -11.89
C GLN A 58 18.10 -3.39 -13.42
N GLU A 59 17.30 -4.19 -14.13
CA GLU A 59 17.40 -4.32 -15.58
C GLU A 59 16.96 -3.04 -16.29
N ILE A 60 15.80 -2.49 -15.91
CA ILE A 60 15.26 -1.25 -16.49
C ILE A 60 16.19 -0.08 -16.17
N TYR A 61 16.66 0.02 -14.91
CA TYR A 61 17.65 1.01 -14.50
C TYR A 61 18.89 0.99 -15.42
N MET A 62 19.46 -0.20 -15.66
CA MET A 62 20.62 -0.33 -16.55
C MET A 62 20.30 0.10 -17.99
N GLN A 63 19.10 -0.20 -18.51
CA GLN A 63 18.68 0.25 -19.84
C GLN A 63 18.60 1.78 -19.93
N HIS A 64 18.11 2.46 -18.90
CA HIS A 64 18.11 3.93 -18.85
C HIS A 64 19.53 4.50 -18.91
N VAL A 65 20.49 3.93 -18.17
CA VAL A 65 21.91 4.33 -18.23
C VAL A 65 22.49 4.12 -19.63
N ILE A 66 22.24 2.95 -20.25
CA ILE A 66 22.69 2.66 -21.62
C ILE A 66 22.11 3.70 -22.59
N LYS A 67 20.81 3.95 -22.49
CA LYS A 67 20.09 4.82 -23.41
C LYS A 67 20.55 6.28 -23.31
N LEU A 68 20.71 6.80 -22.10
CA LEU A 68 21.18 8.17 -21.88
C LEU A 68 22.63 8.40 -22.34
N THR A 69 23.46 7.35 -22.30
CA THR A 69 24.90 7.43 -22.62
C THR A 69 25.24 7.04 -24.07
N GLU A 70 24.27 6.53 -24.85
CA GLU A 70 24.51 5.97 -26.20
C GLU A 70 25.06 6.99 -27.21
N ASN A 71 24.74 8.27 -27.01
CA ASN A 71 25.16 9.37 -27.88
C ASN A 71 26.50 10.01 -27.44
N GLY A 72 27.17 9.43 -26.45
CA GLY A 72 28.44 9.92 -25.92
C GLY A 72 28.26 11.07 -24.93
N SER A 73 29.26 11.95 -24.85
CA SER A 73 29.27 13.06 -23.89
C SER A 73 28.09 14.01 -24.09
N ARG A 74 27.42 14.32 -22.98
CA ARG A 74 26.31 15.27 -22.87
C ARG A 74 26.83 16.66 -22.46
N TYR A 75 28.08 16.97 -22.77
CA TYR A 75 28.69 18.27 -22.52
C TYR A 75 28.00 19.39 -23.31
N ILE A 76 27.73 20.51 -22.63
CA ILE A 76 27.12 21.68 -23.24
C ILE A 76 28.20 22.53 -23.92
N MET A 77 28.27 22.42 -25.24
CA MET A 77 29.24 23.18 -26.05
C MET A 77 28.94 24.69 -26.12
N ASP A 78 27.66 25.08 -25.99
CA ASP A 78 27.19 26.44 -26.21
C ASP A 78 25.87 26.70 -25.47
N TYR A 79 25.97 27.40 -24.35
CA TYR A 79 24.84 27.74 -23.48
C TYR A 79 23.81 28.66 -24.15
N SER A 80 24.18 29.39 -25.21
CA SER A 80 23.21 30.24 -25.93
C SER A 80 22.25 29.45 -26.83
N SER A 81 22.58 28.18 -27.12
CA SER A 81 21.78 27.29 -27.94
C SER A 81 22.19 25.85 -27.68
N ILE A 82 21.59 25.24 -26.65
CA ILE A 82 21.79 23.84 -26.27
C ILE A 82 21.34 22.93 -27.42
N ARG A 83 22.23 22.02 -27.84
CA ARG A 83 22.09 21.18 -29.04
C ARG A 83 22.96 19.94 -28.94
N GLY A 84 22.79 19.00 -29.88
CA GLY A 84 23.62 17.80 -29.95
C GLY A 84 23.23 16.76 -28.88
N PRO A 85 24.18 15.94 -28.40
CA PRO A 85 23.88 14.87 -27.45
C PRO A 85 23.17 15.32 -26.17
N ASN A 86 23.51 16.50 -25.63
CA ASN A 86 22.83 17.05 -24.45
C ASN A 86 21.34 17.34 -24.72
N ALA A 87 21.01 18.00 -25.84
CA ALA A 87 19.61 18.24 -26.22
C ALA A 87 18.88 16.92 -26.54
N ALA A 88 19.54 15.96 -27.17
CA ALA A 88 18.96 14.64 -27.44
C ALA A 88 18.66 13.87 -26.14
N ALA A 89 19.52 14.00 -25.13
CA ALA A 89 19.29 13.46 -23.79
C ALA A 89 18.08 14.10 -23.12
N ARG A 90 17.99 15.44 -23.13
CA ARG A 90 16.80 16.18 -22.63
C ARG A 90 15.52 15.68 -23.30
N ASP A 91 15.50 15.65 -24.63
CA ASP A 91 14.32 15.27 -25.40
C ASP A 91 13.91 13.81 -25.08
N TRP A 92 14.88 12.90 -24.94
CA TRP A 92 14.60 11.53 -24.52
C TRP A 92 14.06 11.44 -23.08
N ILE A 93 14.64 12.18 -22.12
CA ILE A 93 14.15 12.17 -20.73
C ILE A 93 12.69 12.66 -20.66
N LEU A 94 12.33 13.69 -21.44
CA LEU A 94 10.95 14.17 -21.54
C LEU A 94 10.00 13.08 -22.05
N GLU A 95 10.36 12.44 -23.17
CA GLU A 95 9.58 11.35 -23.76
C GLU A 95 9.45 10.14 -22.82
N GLU A 96 10.53 9.81 -22.10
CA GLU A 96 10.55 8.68 -21.19
C GLU A 96 9.69 8.96 -19.94
N LEU A 97 9.81 10.13 -19.31
CA LEU A 97 8.98 10.50 -18.15
C LEU A 97 7.48 10.50 -18.50
N ASP A 98 7.12 11.08 -19.64
CA ASP A 98 5.74 11.07 -20.16
C ASP A 98 5.22 9.62 -20.30
N SER A 99 5.99 8.77 -20.99
CA SER A 99 5.64 7.37 -21.21
C SER A 99 5.55 6.54 -19.93
N LEU A 100 6.37 6.81 -18.91
CA LEU A 100 6.43 6.01 -17.68
C LEU A 100 5.28 6.30 -16.72
N SER A 101 4.65 7.47 -16.83
CA SER A 101 3.64 7.92 -15.86
C SER A 101 2.20 7.73 -16.31
N GLY A 102 1.96 7.31 -17.56
CA GLY A 102 0.62 7.20 -18.12
C GLY A 102 -0.13 8.54 -18.07
N ASP A 103 0.53 9.62 -18.49
CA ASP A 103 0.04 11.02 -18.48
C ASP A 103 -0.14 11.66 -17.08
N ARG A 104 0.30 11.02 -15.99
CA ARG A 104 0.15 11.57 -14.64
C ARG A 104 1.17 12.66 -14.27
N LEU A 105 2.33 12.69 -14.91
CA LEU A 105 3.34 13.71 -14.66
C LEU A 105 3.00 15.02 -15.37
N GLN A 106 3.10 16.12 -14.62
CA GLN A 106 3.09 17.47 -15.17
C GLN A 106 4.53 17.89 -15.47
N ILE A 107 4.91 17.94 -16.75
CA ILE A 107 6.29 18.15 -17.19
C ILE A 107 6.48 19.55 -17.79
N GLU A 108 7.50 20.27 -17.34
CA GLU A 108 7.93 21.54 -17.93
C GLU A 108 9.45 21.64 -18.12
N LEU A 109 9.85 22.46 -19.09
CA LEU A 109 11.23 22.90 -19.26
C LEU A 109 11.43 24.26 -18.59
N LEU A 110 12.41 24.34 -17.70
CA LEU A 110 12.70 25.54 -16.93
C LEU A 110 14.06 26.14 -17.30
N GLY A 111 14.01 27.45 -17.57
CA GLY A 111 15.17 28.34 -17.48
C GLY A 111 16.08 28.33 -18.71
N HIS A 112 17.29 28.86 -18.54
CA HIS A 112 18.29 28.98 -19.60
C HIS A 112 18.96 27.65 -19.91
N TYR A 113 19.04 26.76 -18.92
CA TYR A 113 19.75 25.48 -19.03
C TYR A 113 18.85 24.34 -19.51
N ASP A 114 17.57 24.59 -19.83
CA ASP A 114 16.60 23.54 -20.18
C ASP A 114 16.51 22.44 -19.10
N ASN A 115 16.42 22.84 -17.82
CA ASN A 115 16.16 21.88 -16.75
C ASN A 115 14.77 21.26 -16.95
N ILE A 116 14.60 19.98 -16.63
CA ILE A 116 13.30 19.31 -16.69
C ILE A 116 12.75 19.25 -15.27
N ILE A 117 11.51 19.71 -15.09
CA ILE A 117 10.75 19.54 -13.85
C ILE A 117 9.53 18.71 -14.21
N ALA A 118 9.39 17.54 -13.59
CA ALA A 118 8.25 16.66 -13.73
C ALA A 118 7.61 16.45 -12.35
N THR A 119 6.39 16.95 -12.17
CA THR A 119 5.65 16.85 -10.91
C THR A 119 4.62 15.73 -11.02
N LEU A 120 4.70 14.73 -10.15
CA LEU A 120 3.62 13.81 -9.87
C LEU A 120 2.73 14.47 -8.80
N PRO A 121 1.52 14.94 -9.16
CA PRO A 121 0.67 15.67 -8.24
C PRO A 121 0.19 14.78 -7.09
N GLY A 122 0.24 15.32 -5.88
CA GLY A 122 -0.41 14.73 -4.72
C GLY A 122 -1.92 14.98 -4.72
N TYR A 123 -2.67 14.21 -3.92
CA TYR A 123 -4.11 14.37 -3.84
C TYR A 123 -4.58 15.39 -2.80
N LEU A 124 -3.73 15.80 -1.87
CA LEU A 124 -4.14 16.78 -0.85
C LEU A 124 -4.41 18.14 -1.49
N PRO A 125 -5.51 18.80 -1.13
CA PRO A 125 -5.81 20.13 -1.65
C PRO A 125 -4.94 21.20 -0.99
N GLY A 126 -4.34 22.07 -1.80
CA GLY A 126 -3.59 23.24 -1.33
C GLY A 126 -2.08 23.09 -1.47
N ASP A 127 -1.35 24.00 -0.84
CA ASP A 127 0.11 24.06 -0.92
C ASP A 127 0.71 23.27 0.24
N HIS A 128 1.13 22.04 -0.03
CA HIS A 128 1.84 21.17 0.91
C HIS A 128 3.32 21.01 0.50
N PRO A 129 4.22 20.67 1.45
CA PRO A 129 5.60 20.35 1.12
C PRO A 129 5.70 19.17 0.16
N ALA A 130 6.65 19.23 -0.77
CA ALA A 130 6.87 18.18 -1.75
C ALA A 130 8.14 17.35 -1.45
N PHE A 131 8.15 16.09 -1.85
CA PHE A 131 9.41 15.37 -2.04
C PHE A 131 10.06 15.83 -3.34
N VAL A 132 11.37 16.04 -3.34
CA VAL A 132 12.11 16.46 -4.52
C VAL A 132 13.27 15.50 -4.77
N ILE A 133 13.42 15.04 -6.00
CA ILE A 133 14.52 14.18 -6.42
C ILE A 133 15.23 14.86 -7.56
N THR A 134 16.53 15.09 -7.40
CA THR A 134 17.35 15.80 -8.38
C THR A 134 18.54 14.97 -8.81
N ALA A 135 18.90 15.07 -10.08
CA ALA A 135 20.10 14.49 -10.67
C ALA A 135 20.43 15.28 -11.94
N HIS A 136 21.69 15.35 -12.34
CA HIS A 136 22.06 16.14 -13.51
C HIS A 136 22.23 15.27 -14.76
N TYR A 137 21.78 15.77 -15.91
CA TYR A 137 21.86 15.02 -17.17
C TYR A 137 22.97 15.50 -18.10
N ASP A 138 23.68 16.59 -17.81
CA ASP A 138 24.93 16.88 -18.51
C ASP A 138 26.06 15.92 -18.09
N SER A 139 27.18 16.02 -18.80
CA SER A 139 28.43 15.37 -18.42
C SER A 139 29.60 16.26 -18.83
N VAL A 140 30.78 15.98 -18.28
CA VAL A 140 32.02 16.64 -18.72
C VAL A 140 32.37 16.31 -20.18
N GLU A 141 33.19 17.18 -20.78
CA GLU A 141 33.71 17.00 -22.14
C GLU A 141 34.40 15.62 -22.28
N ASP A 142 34.12 14.92 -23.38
CA ASP A 142 34.65 13.60 -23.72
C ASP A 142 34.27 12.42 -22.78
N SER A 143 33.43 12.63 -21.76
CA SER A 143 32.90 11.57 -20.90
C SER A 143 31.46 11.20 -21.27
N PRO A 144 31.12 9.93 -21.60
CA PRO A 144 29.74 9.49 -21.75
C PRO A 144 28.92 9.66 -20.46
N GLY A 145 29.55 9.66 -19.29
CA GLY A 145 28.91 9.99 -18.02
C GLY A 145 27.89 8.96 -17.58
N ALA A 146 28.26 7.67 -17.55
CA ALA A 146 27.39 6.60 -17.07
C ALA A 146 27.19 6.67 -15.54
N ASN A 147 28.26 6.88 -14.78
CA ASN A 147 28.18 7.16 -13.35
C ASN A 147 27.93 8.64 -13.09
N GLY A 148 28.57 9.55 -13.83
CA GLY A 148 28.40 11.01 -13.70
C GLY A 148 27.66 11.67 -14.87
N ASP A 149 26.33 11.84 -14.84
CA ASP A 149 25.40 11.32 -13.84
C ASP A 149 24.17 10.63 -14.46
N ALA A 150 24.41 9.74 -15.43
CA ALA A 150 23.32 8.88 -15.90
C ALA A 150 22.77 7.96 -14.80
N SER A 151 23.54 7.71 -13.73
CA SER A 151 23.08 6.98 -12.57
C SER A 151 21.96 7.71 -11.82
N GLY A 152 22.13 9.00 -11.49
CA GLY A 152 21.08 9.78 -10.85
C GLY A 152 19.84 9.92 -11.74
N ILE A 153 20.02 10.14 -13.05
CA ILE A 153 18.89 10.21 -14.00
C ILE A 153 18.13 8.88 -14.10
N ALA A 154 18.83 7.74 -14.14
CA ALA A 154 18.18 6.43 -14.13
C ALA A 154 17.41 6.19 -12.81
N ALA A 155 17.88 6.71 -11.68
CA ALA A 155 17.14 6.66 -10.43
C ALA A 155 15.87 7.52 -10.48
N ILE A 156 15.92 8.73 -11.05
CA ILE A 156 14.73 9.56 -11.31
C ILE A 156 13.70 8.80 -12.14
N LEU A 157 14.11 8.17 -13.25
CA LEU A 157 13.20 7.47 -14.16
C LEU A 157 12.57 6.23 -13.49
N GLU A 158 13.34 5.44 -12.73
CA GLU A 158 12.78 4.31 -11.99
C GLU A 158 11.84 4.73 -10.86
N LEU A 159 12.15 5.82 -10.15
CA LEU A 159 11.25 6.39 -9.15
C LEU A 159 9.97 6.93 -9.80
N ALA A 160 10.08 7.65 -10.91
CA ALA A 160 8.92 8.12 -11.66
C ALA A 160 8.02 6.95 -12.10
N ARG A 161 8.62 5.88 -12.64
CA ARG A 161 7.89 4.66 -13.05
C ARG A 161 7.16 4.00 -11.89
N VAL A 162 7.83 3.78 -10.76
CA VAL A 162 7.23 3.05 -9.63
C VAL A 162 6.24 3.90 -8.85
N MET A 163 6.58 5.16 -8.60
CA MET A 163 5.75 6.03 -7.76
C MET A 163 4.48 6.48 -8.51
N SER A 164 4.50 6.56 -9.86
CA SER A 164 3.32 6.93 -10.66
C SER A 164 2.22 5.87 -10.70
N GLU A 165 2.48 4.65 -10.20
CA GLU A 165 1.44 3.62 -10.03
C GLU A 165 0.45 3.97 -8.89
N TYR A 166 0.79 4.92 -8.02
CA TYR A 166 0.01 5.24 -6.80
C TYR A 166 -0.37 6.72 -6.71
N GLU A 167 -1.45 7.03 -6.00
CA GLU A 167 -1.82 8.41 -5.67
C GLU A 167 -1.33 8.75 -4.27
N TRP A 168 -0.36 9.67 -4.20
CA TRP A 168 0.28 10.05 -2.95
C TRP A 168 -0.38 11.30 -2.36
N PRO A 169 -0.36 11.47 -1.03
CA PRO A 169 -0.85 12.68 -0.39
C PRO A 169 -0.07 13.93 -0.80
N LEU A 170 1.26 13.82 -0.92
CA LEU A 170 2.14 14.93 -1.27
C LEU A 170 2.62 14.85 -2.72
N ASP A 171 2.92 16.01 -3.29
CA ASP A 171 3.64 16.10 -4.58
C ASP A 171 4.99 15.38 -4.50
N ILE A 172 5.36 14.69 -5.58
CA ILE A 172 6.71 14.21 -5.83
C ILE A 172 7.25 14.94 -7.07
N VAL A 173 8.37 15.65 -6.92
CA VAL A 173 8.96 16.47 -7.98
C VAL A 173 10.28 15.86 -8.42
N PHE A 174 10.31 15.38 -9.66
CA PHE A 174 11.50 14.86 -10.32
C PHE A 174 12.16 15.98 -11.12
N VAL A 175 13.43 16.23 -10.87
CA VAL A 175 14.18 17.32 -11.53
C VAL A 175 15.43 16.77 -12.21
N ALA A 176 15.41 16.72 -13.54
CA ALA A 176 16.63 16.48 -14.31
C ALA A 176 17.31 17.82 -14.59
N LEU A 177 18.40 18.06 -13.88
CA LEU A 177 19.18 19.28 -13.90
C LEU A 177 20.14 19.31 -15.10
N ASN A 178 20.41 20.50 -15.61
CA ASN A 178 21.42 20.70 -16.65
C ASN A 178 22.40 21.80 -16.25
N GLY A 179 23.56 21.85 -16.89
CA GLY A 179 24.56 22.88 -16.60
C GLY A 179 25.18 22.77 -15.21
N HIS A 180 25.32 21.54 -14.70
CA HIS A 180 26.17 21.21 -13.56
C HIS A 180 27.60 21.68 -13.84
N ASP A 181 28.15 21.30 -15.01
CA ASP A 181 29.52 21.60 -15.43
C ASP A 181 29.66 22.97 -16.13
N ALA A 182 28.67 23.86 -16.00
CA ALA A 182 28.66 25.15 -16.67
C ALA A 182 29.72 26.14 -16.17
N GLN A 183 30.04 27.16 -16.99
CA GLN A 183 30.84 28.30 -16.53
C GLN A 183 30.10 29.03 -15.40
N GLY A 184 30.46 28.71 -14.15
CA GLY A 184 29.77 29.18 -12.96
C GLY A 184 29.39 28.07 -11.97
N ALA A 185 29.53 26.78 -12.34
CA ALA A 185 29.13 25.58 -11.61
C ALA A 185 27.63 25.55 -11.19
N MET A 186 26.95 24.44 -11.47
CA MET A 186 25.58 24.14 -11.00
C MET A 186 24.56 25.24 -11.30
N GLN A 187 24.68 25.94 -12.43
CA GLN A 187 23.81 27.09 -12.70
C GLN A 187 22.36 26.69 -12.98
N GLY A 188 22.11 25.51 -13.55
CA GLY A 188 20.74 25.01 -13.71
C GLY A 188 20.07 24.71 -12.37
N ALA A 189 20.77 24.07 -11.44
CA ALA A 189 20.27 23.86 -10.08
C ALA A 189 19.93 25.18 -9.38
N ARG A 190 20.74 26.23 -9.58
CA ARG A 190 20.44 27.57 -9.09
C ARG A 190 19.16 28.17 -9.70
N GLU A 191 18.93 27.96 -10.99
CA GLU A 191 17.68 28.40 -11.64
C GLU A 191 16.45 27.70 -11.06
N VAL A 192 16.52 26.37 -10.88
CA VAL A 192 15.44 25.59 -10.25
C VAL A 192 15.20 26.06 -8.82
N ALA A 193 16.23 26.14 -7.99
CA ALA A 193 16.10 26.60 -6.60
C ALA A 193 15.53 28.02 -6.50
N THR A 194 15.91 28.91 -7.43
CA THR A 194 15.33 30.26 -7.52
C THR A 194 13.86 30.23 -7.94
N SER A 195 13.50 29.36 -8.88
CA SER A 195 12.11 29.18 -9.31
C SER A 195 11.24 28.65 -8.16
N PHE A 196 11.70 27.61 -7.46
CA PHE A 196 10.98 27.06 -6.31
C PHE A 196 10.76 28.13 -5.23
N ARG A 197 11.79 28.92 -4.91
CA ARG A 197 11.68 30.02 -3.96
C ARG A 197 10.69 31.11 -4.40
N ASN A 198 10.67 31.46 -5.69
CA ASN A 198 9.76 32.48 -6.22
C ASN A 198 8.29 32.03 -6.25
N ASN A 199 8.06 30.71 -6.22
CA ASN A 199 6.74 30.10 -6.17
C ASN A 199 6.42 29.52 -4.79
N ASP A 200 7.17 29.93 -3.76
CA ASP A 200 6.98 29.51 -2.36
C ASP A 200 6.90 27.97 -2.17
N LYS A 201 7.59 27.18 -3.02
CA LYS A 201 7.57 25.72 -2.94
C LYS A 201 8.35 25.25 -1.72
N GLU A 202 7.64 24.60 -0.80
CA GLU A 202 8.22 23.93 0.36
C GLU A 202 8.70 22.51 0.02
N ILE A 203 9.74 22.05 0.72
CA ILE A 203 10.39 20.76 0.49
C ILE A 203 10.31 19.94 1.77
N MET A 204 9.71 18.75 1.68
CA MET A 204 9.69 17.74 2.74
C MET A 204 11.07 17.09 2.90
N ALA A 205 11.64 16.63 1.78
CA ALA A 205 13.02 16.20 1.63
C ALA A 205 13.45 16.30 0.17
N LEU A 206 14.66 16.77 -0.08
CA LEU A 206 15.30 16.76 -1.39
C LEU A 206 16.43 15.74 -1.41
N TYR A 207 16.36 14.76 -2.32
CA TYR A 207 17.44 13.81 -2.59
C TYR A 207 18.14 14.20 -3.89
N ASN A 208 19.36 14.74 -3.78
CA ASN A 208 20.22 14.96 -4.93
C ASN A 208 21.10 13.73 -5.13
N ILE A 209 20.77 12.92 -6.13
CA ILE A 209 21.48 11.70 -6.49
C ILE A 209 22.55 12.07 -7.49
N ASP A 210 23.81 11.81 -7.16
CA ASP A 210 24.95 12.19 -7.98
C ASP A 210 26.04 11.13 -7.79
N THR A 211 26.22 10.27 -8.81
CA THR A 211 27.17 9.14 -8.86
C THR A 211 26.91 8.01 -7.84
N ILE A 212 26.17 6.97 -8.24
CA ILE A 212 25.81 5.83 -7.37
C ILE A 212 26.11 4.44 -7.95
N LEU A 213 26.91 4.33 -9.01
CA LEU A 213 27.23 3.04 -9.64
C LEU A 213 28.50 2.38 -9.12
N TYR A 214 29.48 3.10 -8.57
CA TYR A 214 30.80 2.50 -8.33
C TYR A 214 30.84 1.55 -7.10
N ASP A 215 31.21 0.30 -7.34
CA ASP A 215 31.54 -0.69 -6.31
C ASP A 215 32.96 -1.26 -6.49
N ARG A 216 33.76 -1.16 -5.43
CA ARG A 216 35.14 -1.66 -5.43
C ARG A 216 35.25 -3.17 -5.30
N GLY A 217 34.20 -3.87 -4.86
CA GLY A 217 34.14 -5.33 -4.68
C GLY A 217 35.09 -5.88 -3.60
N GLY A 218 34.56 -6.61 -2.62
CA GLY A 218 35.35 -7.46 -1.71
C GLY A 218 35.84 -6.82 -0.39
N MET A 219 35.28 -5.70 0.06
CA MET A 219 35.51 -5.15 1.41
C MET A 219 34.16 -4.77 2.04
N THR A 220 33.67 -5.59 2.97
CA THR A 220 32.29 -5.53 3.50
C THR A 220 32.00 -4.39 4.47
N ALA A 221 33.00 -3.60 4.89
CA ALA A 221 32.80 -2.53 5.88
C ALA A 221 32.80 -1.10 5.28
N ASP A 222 33.03 -0.94 3.96
CA ASP A 222 33.46 0.35 3.42
C ASP A 222 33.04 0.62 1.96
N ASN A 223 32.02 -0.11 1.48
CA ASN A 223 31.41 -0.01 0.14
C ASN A 223 29.96 0.53 0.27
N ARG A 224 29.83 1.80 0.66
CA ARG A 224 28.53 2.40 1.00
C ARG A 224 28.24 3.64 0.16
N VAL A 225 26.97 3.97 -0.02
CA VAL A 225 26.53 5.26 -0.57
C VAL A 225 26.28 6.22 0.59
N ILE A 226 26.86 7.40 0.47
CA ILE A 226 26.74 8.47 1.47
C ILE A 226 25.39 9.14 1.26
N PHE A 227 24.61 9.24 2.33
CA PHE A 227 23.47 10.14 2.43
C PHE A 227 23.92 11.31 3.29
N SER A 228 24.43 12.36 2.64
CA SER A 228 24.95 13.52 3.33
C SER A 228 23.87 14.55 3.59
N TYR A 229 23.75 15.06 4.81
CA TYR A 229 22.72 16.02 5.21
C TYR A 229 23.34 17.33 5.71
N LEU A 230 22.60 18.44 5.65
CA LEU A 230 23.07 19.74 6.12
C LEU A 230 23.31 19.74 7.63
N ASP A 231 24.54 20.06 8.03
CA ASP A 231 24.95 20.13 9.44
C ASP A 231 24.23 21.25 10.23
N GLY A 232 24.08 21.03 11.53
CA GLY A 232 23.58 22.05 12.46
C GLY A 232 22.07 22.32 12.38
N GLN A 233 21.33 21.55 11.58
CA GLN A 233 19.88 21.61 11.52
C GLN A 233 19.22 20.76 12.61
N PRO A 234 17.95 21.02 12.98
CA PRO A 234 17.16 20.08 13.74
C PRO A 234 17.12 18.70 13.08
N TYR A 235 16.98 17.64 13.89
CA TYR A 235 17.05 16.26 13.41
C TYR A 235 16.07 15.98 12.25
N GLN A 236 14.81 16.41 12.37
CA GLN A 236 13.77 16.27 11.35
C GLN A 236 14.07 16.99 10.02
N VAL A 237 14.88 18.06 10.10
CA VAL A 237 15.21 18.89 8.94
C VAL A 237 16.36 18.28 8.15
N GLY A 238 17.34 17.65 8.81
CA GLY A 238 18.52 17.09 8.13
C GLY A 238 18.65 15.59 8.30
N GLU A 239 19.24 15.19 9.42
CA GLU A 239 19.73 13.82 9.68
C GLU A 239 18.66 12.74 9.60
N TYR A 240 17.41 13.03 9.97
CA TYR A 240 16.30 12.08 9.95
C TYR A 240 16.14 11.36 8.62
N TRP A 241 16.27 12.07 7.50
CA TRP A 241 16.06 11.50 6.17
C TRP A 241 17.17 10.53 5.74
N ALA A 242 18.39 10.72 6.27
CA ALA A 242 19.50 9.80 6.06
C ALA A 242 19.36 8.57 6.98
N ASP A 243 18.93 8.79 8.24
CA ASP A 243 18.55 7.74 9.18
C ASP A 243 17.39 6.88 8.65
N LEU A 244 16.40 7.49 8.00
CA LEU A 244 15.27 6.80 7.41
C LEU A 244 15.71 5.93 6.23
N ALA A 245 16.60 6.43 5.36
CA ALA A 245 17.18 5.62 4.29
C ALA A 245 17.99 4.43 4.82
N GLU A 246 18.77 4.61 5.90
CA GLU A 246 19.48 3.50 6.57
C GLU A 246 18.49 2.49 7.17
N MET A 247 17.42 2.97 7.81
CA MET A 247 16.35 2.12 8.32
C MET A 247 15.73 1.27 7.20
N MET A 248 15.35 1.87 6.06
CA MET A 248 14.84 1.12 4.91
C MET A 248 15.86 0.11 4.38
N GLY A 249 17.14 0.47 4.35
CA GLY A 249 18.22 -0.42 3.95
C GLY A 249 18.37 -1.64 4.86
N THR A 250 18.22 -1.47 6.18
CA THR A 250 18.25 -2.58 7.14
C THR A 250 17.01 -3.47 7.07
N LEU A 251 15.86 -2.93 6.67
CA LEU A 251 14.61 -3.67 6.59
C LEU A 251 14.48 -4.49 5.31
N TYR A 252 14.82 -3.91 4.15
CA TYR A 252 14.45 -4.50 2.86
C TYR A 252 15.63 -4.95 2.01
N GLY A 253 16.83 -4.40 2.24
CA GLY A 253 17.98 -4.63 1.38
C GLY A 253 19.24 -4.99 2.14
N ILE A 254 20.37 -4.45 1.66
CA ILE A 254 21.68 -4.58 2.28
C ILE A 254 22.05 -3.22 2.86
N ASP A 255 22.46 -3.20 4.15
CA ASP A 255 22.96 -2.01 4.84
C ASP A 255 24.22 -1.43 4.14
N THR A 256 23.95 -0.57 3.17
CA THR A 256 24.91 0.09 2.28
C THR A 256 24.83 1.60 2.43
N VAL A 257 24.03 2.11 3.38
CA VAL A 257 23.91 3.54 3.65
C VAL A 257 25.01 3.97 4.63
N THR A 258 25.66 5.07 4.32
CA THR A 258 26.51 5.81 5.27
C THR A 258 25.91 7.19 5.46
N ARG A 259 25.51 7.50 6.68
CA ARG A 259 25.05 8.84 7.04
C ARG A 259 26.25 9.76 7.25
N MET A 260 26.18 11.00 6.76
CA MET A 260 27.29 11.94 6.90
C MET A 260 26.82 13.39 7.00
N SER A 261 27.20 14.09 8.06
CA SER A 261 27.04 15.56 8.10
C SER A 261 27.81 16.23 6.96
N SER A 262 27.25 17.30 6.39
CA SER A 262 27.86 18.09 5.32
C SER A 262 29.26 18.60 5.65
N VAL A 263 29.59 18.77 6.93
CA VAL A 263 30.94 19.17 7.38
C VAL A 263 31.97 18.06 7.15
N GLY A 264 31.54 16.80 7.13
CA GLY A 264 32.38 15.63 6.89
C GLY A 264 32.46 15.20 5.42
N PHE A 265 31.69 15.82 4.53
CA PHE A 265 31.57 15.42 3.13
C PHE A 265 32.30 16.38 2.19
N ASP A 266 33.45 15.95 1.66
CA ASP A 266 34.34 16.79 0.85
C ASP A 266 33.71 17.36 -0.43
N TYR A 267 32.66 16.71 -0.96
CA TYR A 267 31.98 17.10 -2.21
C TYR A 267 30.70 17.92 -1.97
N TRP A 268 30.37 18.24 -0.72
CA TRP A 268 29.13 18.95 -0.38
C TRP A 268 28.90 20.22 -1.20
N GLU A 269 29.93 21.05 -1.37
CA GLU A 269 29.82 22.33 -2.10
C GLU A 269 29.94 22.17 -3.62
N SER A 270 30.14 20.96 -4.12
CA SER A 270 30.33 20.65 -5.55
C SER A 270 29.14 19.93 -6.18
N ALA A 271 28.14 19.52 -5.39
CA ALA A 271 26.93 18.87 -5.86
C ALA A 271 25.78 19.88 -6.02
N ASP A 272 24.87 19.64 -6.97
CA ASP A 272 23.76 20.55 -7.29
C ASP A 272 22.89 20.92 -6.07
N SER A 273 22.76 20.00 -5.11
CA SER A 273 22.11 20.23 -3.81
C SER A 273 22.57 21.50 -3.10
N TYR A 274 23.84 21.91 -3.26
CA TYR A 274 24.38 23.11 -2.65
C TYR A 274 23.69 24.40 -3.13
N GLN A 275 23.18 24.43 -4.36
CA GLN A 275 22.44 25.59 -4.86
C GLN A 275 21.08 25.76 -4.17
N PHE A 276 20.45 24.66 -3.74
CA PHE A 276 19.25 24.71 -2.92
C PHE A 276 19.57 25.22 -1.51
N VAL A 277 20.68 24.75 -0.91
CA VAL A 277 21.15 25.24 0.40
C VAL A 277 21.42 26.74 0.39
N THR A 278 22.14 27.24 -0.62
CA THR A 278 22.40 28.68 -0.76
C THR A 278 21.14 29.49 -1.11
N SER A 279 20.05 28.80 -1.49
CA SER A 279 18.72 29.35 -1.71
C SER A 279 17.80 29.20 -0.49
N ASP A 280 18.34 28.86 0.70
CA ASP A 280 17.63 28.81 2.00
C ASP A 280 16.73 27.57 2.18
N TYR A 281 17.02 26.50 1.43
CA TYR A 281 16.47 25.17 1.69
C TYR A 281 17.36 24.38 2.64
N HIS A 282 16.77 23.73 3.63
CA HIS A 282 17.51 23.04 4.69
C HIS A 282 17.27 21.52 4.72
N ARG A 283 16.18 21.05 4.11
CA ARG A 283 15.78 19.64 4.00
C ARG A 283 16.43 18.95 2.81
N ILE A 284 17.76 18.93 2.81
CA ILE A 284 18.58 18.57 1.66
C ILE A 284 19.50 17.39 1.98
N LEU A 285 19.47 16.37 1.10
CA LEU A 285 20.40 15.27 1.08
C LEU A 285 21.22 15.25 -0.23
N CYS A 286 22.52 15.08 -0.09
CA CYS A 286 23.40 14.70 -1.20
C CYS A 286 23.67 13.21 -1.11
N VAL A 287 23.14 12.44 -2.08
CA VAL A 287 23.28 11.00 -2.20
C VAL A 287 24.41 10.72 -3.18
N PHE A 288 25.54 10.26 -2.65
CA PHE A 288 26.79 10.25 -3.40
C PHE A 288 27.61 9.01 -3.03
N GLU A 289 28.26 8.35 -3.99
CA GLU A 289 29.12 7.21 -3.67
C GLU A 289 30.26 7.63 -2.74
N SER A 290 30.56 6.82 -1.71
CA SER A 290 31.58 7.19 -0.71
C SER A 290 33.02 7.33 -1.26
N ARG A 291 33.23 7.03 -2.55
CA ARG A 291 34.54 6.68 -3.09
C ARG A 291 34.80 7.17 -4.52
N VAL A 292 34.18 8.25 -4.99
CA VAL A 292 34.45 8.83 -6.31
C VAL A 292 35.94 9.06 -6.60
N ASN A 293 36.74 9.36 -5.57
CA ASN A 293 38.20 9.47 -5.66
C ASN A 293 38.93 8.21 -6.16
N TRP A 294 38.28 7.05 -6.11
CA TRP A 294 38.79 5.76 -6.59
C TRP A 294 38.14 5.30 -7.89
N ASP A 295 37.06 5.96 -8.33
CA ASP A 295 36.48 5.72 -9.65
C ASP A 295 37.41 6.31 -10.71
N THR A 296 38.25 5.46 -11.30
CA THR A 296 39.16 5.88 -12.38
C THR A 296 38.45 6.11 -13.71
N ALA A 297 37.18 5.70 -13.83
CA ALA A 297 36.36 5.93 -15.02
C ALA A 297 35.67 7.30 -14.94
N TYR A 298 35.23 7.73 -13.75
CA TYR A 298 34.57 9.01 -13.51
C TYR A 298 35.24 10.18 -14.23
N HIS A 299 34.45 10.94 -14.99
CA HIS A 299 34.90 12.11 -15.78
C HIS A 299 35.98 11.78 -16.83
N THR A 300 35.97 10.56 -17.37
CA THR A 300 36.85 10.15 -18.46
C THR A 300 36.08 9.44 -19.57
N PRO A 301 36.67 9.23 -20.76
CA PRO A 301 36.05 8.41 -21.80
C PRO A 301 35.75 6.95 -21.41
N ALA A 302 36.25 6.48 -20.26
CA ALA A 302 35.98 5.15 -19.74
C ALA A 302 34.73 5.09 -18.84
N ASP A 303 34.07 6.22 -18.56
CA ASP A 303 32.79 6.31 -17.86
C ASP A 303 31.65 5.80 -18.76
N THR A 304 31.69 4.50 -19.05
CA THR A 304 30.73 3.79 -19.89
C THR A 304 29.90 2.83 -19.05
N TRP A 305 28.67 2.57 -19.48
CA TRP A 305 27.71 1.72 -18.76
C TRP A 305 28.25 0.31 -18.43
N ASP A 306 29.22 -0.19 -19.22
CA ASP A 306 29.84 -1.51 -19.10
C ASP A 306 31.16 -1.52 -18.31
N TYR A 307 31.51 -0.41 -17.64
CA TYR A 307 32.70 -0.36 -16.80
C TYR A 307 32.60 -1.42 -15.69
N SER A 308 33.60 -2.31 -15.64
CA SER A 308 33.60 -3.52 -14.81
C SER A 308 33.44 -3.34 -13.29
N ARG A 309 33.51 -2.09 -12.79
CA ARG A 309 33.30 -1.76 -11.37
C ARG A 309 31.92 -1.19 -11.08
N TYR A 310 31.11 -0.93 -12.10
CA TYR A 310 29.74 -0.49 -11.89
C TYR A 310 28.86 -1.64 -11.41
N ASN A 311 28.09 -1.36 -10.36
CA ASN A 311 27.22 -2.29 -9.68
C ASN A 311 25.79 -1.73 -9.66
N TYR A 312 25.01 -2.18 -10.64
CA TYR A 312 23.62 -1.79 -10.77
C TYR A 312 22.72 -2.32 -9.66
N ALA A 313 23.12 -3.39 -8.94
CA ALA A 313 22.36 -3.85 -7.78
C ALA A 313 22.45 -2.84 -6.63
N LEU A 314 23.63 -2.24 -6.42
CA LEU A 314 23.81 -1.15 -5.45
C LEU A 314 22.92 0.03 -5.82
N ALA A 315 22.99 0.51 -7.07
CA ALA A 315 22.20 1.65 -7.50
C ALA A 315 20.68 1.40 -7.41
N ARG A 316 20.24 0.18 -7.75
CA ARG A 316 18.86 -0.29 -7.56
C ARG A 316 18.44 -0.20 -6.10
N ASP A 317 19.25 -0.72 -5.17
CA ASP A 317 18.93 -0.71 -3.75
C ASP A 317 18.86 0.70 -3.18
N ILE A 318 19.81 1.58 -3.51
CA ILE A 318 19.79 3.00 -3.09
C ILE A 318 18.53 3.71 -3.60
N THR A 319 18.17 3.50 -4.87
CA THR A 319 16.94 4.04 -5.45
C THR A 319 15.71 3.51 -4.70
N GLY A 320 15.70 2.22 -4.37
CA GLY A 320 14.63 1.60 -3.58
C GLY A 320 14.54 2.14 -2.16
N TYR A 321 15.65 2.49 -1.50
CA TYR A 321 15.62 3.08 -0.16
C TYR A 321 15.01 4.47 -0.17
N ILE A 322 15.26 5.26 -1.23
CA ILE A 322 14.62 6.56 -1.43
C ILE A 322 13.11 6.37 -1.66
N ALA A 323 12.70 5.43 -2.52
CA ALA A 323 11.29 5.10 -2.75
C ALA A 323 10.58 4.68 -1.44
N ALA A 324 11.19 3.75 -0.70
CA ALA A 324 10.68 3.25 0.56
C ALA A 324 10.59 4.34 1.63
N SER A 325 11.55 5.27 1.68
CA SER A 325 11.53 6.39 2.63
C SER A 325 10.36 7.34 2.36
N MET A 326 10.10 7.64 1.09
CA MET A 326 8.95 8.44 0.67
C MET A 326 7.64 7.73 1.00
N ALA A 327 7.51 6.45 0.61
CA ALA A 327 6.31 5.66 0.84
C ALA A 327 6.01 5.48 2.33
N PHE A 328 7.00 5.13 3.15
CA PHE A 328 6.86 4.98 4.60
C PHE A 328 6.39 6.28 5.28
N THR A 329 6.89 7.41 4.80
CA THR A 329 6.47 8.72 5.30
C THR A 329 5.02 8.99 4.90
N MET A 330 4.70 8.76 3.62
CA MET A 330 3.40 9.08 3.06
C MET A 330 2.31 8.05 3.37
N SER A 331 2.62 6.90 3.97
CA SER A 331 1.66 5.80 4.17
C SER A 331 0.79 5.86 5.43
N ARG A 332 0.97 6.85 6.31
CA ARG A 332 0.29 6.85 7.63
C ARG A 332 -1.21 7.17 7.50
N ALA A 333 -1.94 7.27 8.60
CA ALA A 333 -3.33 7.73 8.59
C ALA A 333 -3.61 8.46 9.90
N TYR A 334 -4.65 9.28 9.94
CA TYR A 334 -5.08 9.91 11.19
C TYR A 334 -5.38 8.84 12.26
N GLY A 335 -4.82 9.01 13.46
CA GLY A 335 -4.92 8.04 14.56
C GLY A 335 -3.95 6.86 14.49
N HIS A 336 -3.23 6.67 13.38
CA HIS A 336 -2.29 5.57 13.23
C HIS A 336 -0.88 5.98 13.66
N ILE A 337 -0.14 5.04 14.26
CA ILE A 337 1.29 5.17 14.54
C ILE A 337 2.09 4.39 13.49
N ASN A 338 3.42 4.51 13.46
CA ASN A 338 4.22 3.70 12.55
C ASN A 338 4.24 2.25 13.03
N HIS A 339 4.13 1.31 12.08
CA HIS A 339 4.29 -0.12 12.28
C HIS A 339 5.45 -0.63 11.42
N ILE A 340 6.34 -1.41 12.03
CA ILE A 340 7.34 -2.23 11.35
C ILE A 340 7.02 -3.67 11.69
N GLU A 341 6.76 -4.47 10.66
CA GLU A 341 6.48 -5.90 10.80
C GLU A 341 7.58 -6.71 10.10
N ASP A 342 8.03 -7.80 10.73
CA ASP A 342 8.96 -8.74 10.09
C ASP A 342 8.79 -10.17 10.63
N GLU A 343 9.09 -11.15 9.78
CA GLU A 343 9.24 -12.56 10.16
C GLU A 343 10.68 -13.00 9.90
N THR A 344 11.39 -13.39 10.96
CA THR A 344 12.82 -13.73 10.87
C THR A 344 13.18 -15.03 11.58
N TYR A 345 14.28 -15.65 11.13
CA TYR A 345 14.82 -16.88 11.71
C TYR A 345 16.25 -16.65 12.20
N ILE A 346 16.46 -16.69 13.51
CA ILE A 346 17.72 -16.31 14.15
C ILE A 346 18.50 -17.57 14.54
N SER A 347 19.68 -17.75 13.97
CA SER A 347 20.56 -18.90 14.28
C SER A 347 21.12 -18.86 15.72
N PRO A 348 21.55 -20.01 16.30
CA PRO A 348 22.10 -20.05 17.65
C PRO A 348 23.27 -19.08 17.85
N ALA A 349 23.24 -18.29 18.94
CA ALA A 349 24.25 -17.29 19.27
C ALA A 349 24.41 -16.13 18.27
N PHE A 350 23.46 -15.97 17.36
CA PHE A 350 23.33 -14.78 16.52
C PHE A 350 22.21 -13.87 17.04
N ALA A 351 22.18 -12.65 16.52
CA ALA A 351 21.13 -11.68 16.74
C ALA A 351 20.66 -11.09 15.41
N THR A 352 19.45 -10.56 15.41
CA THR A 352 18.94 -9.67 14.35
C THR A 352 18.78 -8.27 14.94
N GLU A 353 19.04 -7.26 14.12
CA GLU A 353 18.97 -5.84 14.48
C GLU A 353 17.98 -5.12 13.55
N TYR A 354 17.15 -4.26 14.13
CA TYR A 354 16.24 -3.38 13.39
C TYR A 354 16.53 -1.94 13.78
N SER A 355 16.71 -1.10 12.77
CA SER A 355 16.87 0.35 12.97
C SER A 355 15.51 1.03 13.03
N VAL A 356 15.36 2.00 13.93
CA VAL A 356 14.10 2.74 14.12
C VAL A 356 14.43 4.23 14.27
N ALA A 357 14.07 5.04 13.27
CA ALA A 357 14.33 6.48 13.29
C ALA A 357 13.26 7.21 14.11
N ILE A 358 13.66 7.79 15.24
CA ILE A 358 12.76 8.48 16.19
C ILE A 358 12.92 9.99 16.03
N THR A 359 11.83 10.70 15.68
CA THR A 359 11.85 12.16 15.46
C THR A 359 11.37 12.96 16.67
N ALA A 360 10.51 12.39 17.52
CA ALA A 360 9.93 13.05 18.68
C ALA A 360 9.82 12.11 19.88
N PRO A 361 9.62 12.64 21.11
CA PRO A 361 9.35 11.80 22.27
C PRO A 361 8.15 10.88 22.05
N THR A 362 8.41 9.59 22.13
CA THR A 362 7.45 8.55 21.78
C THR A 362 7.66 7.31 22.65
N ARG A 363 6.86 6.28 22.42
CA ARG A 363 6.99 4.98 23.06
C ARG A 363 7.26 3.96 21.99
N ILE A 364 8.43 3.30 22.05
CA ILE A 364 8.73 2.14 21.23
C ILE A 364 8.06 0.95 21.89
N ASN A 365 7.04 0.43 21.24
CA ASN A 365 6.33 -0.78 21.62
C ASN A 365 6.85 -1.93 20.77
N ILE A 366 7.26 -3.02 21.41
CA ILE A 366 7.75 -4.22 20.72
C ILE A 366 6.82 -5.35 21.11
N SER A 367 6.06 -5.82 20.14
CA SER A 367 5.21 -7.00 20.25
C SER A 367 5.85 -8.13 19.45
N ALA A 368 5.88 -9.35 19.99
CA ALA A 368 6.49 -10.46 19.28
C ALA A 368 5.82 -11.80 19.61
N ARG A 369 5.85 -12.70 18.63
CA ARG A 369 5.69 -14.14 18.81
C ARG A 369 7.01 -14.80 18.44
N TRP A 370 7.55 -15.65 19.29
CA TRP A 370 8.78 -16.38 18.98
C TRP A 370 8.69 -17.85 19.38
N TYR A 371 9.32 -18.70 18.57
CA TYR A 371 9.28 -20.14 18.76
C TYR A 371 10.63 -20.81 18.53
N GLY A 372 10.82 -21.96 19.17
CA GLY A 372 12.08 -22.70 19.12
C GLY A 372 13.04 -22.41 20.28
N GLY A 373 12.69 -21.58 21.26
CA GLY A 373 13.50 -21.40 22.48
C GLY A 373 13.40 -20.01 23.09
N GLY A 374 14.38 -19.66 23.92
CA GLY A 374 14.47 -18.36 24.57
C GLY A 374 15.14 -17.29 23.70
N ALA A 375 14.66 -16.06 23.81
CA ALA A 375 15.14 -14.87 23.12
C ALA A 375 15.26 -13.69 24.09
N THR A 376 16.16 -12.74 23.81
CA THR A 376 16.20 -11.46 24.53
C THR A 376 15.97 -10.33 23.56
N PHE A 377 15.01 -9.47 23.88
CA PHE A 377 14.71 -8.24 23.15
C PHE A 377 15.37 -7.08 23.88
N SER A 378 16.04 -6.19 23.16
CA SER A 378 16.72 -5.03 23.75
C SER A 378 16.57 -3.81 22.86
N VAL A 379 16.49 -2.63 23.46
CA VAL A 379 16.46 -1.34 22.76
C VAL A 379 17.72 -0.57 23.11
N TYR A 380 18.42 -0.06 22.11
CA TYR A 380 19.61 0.78 22.24
C TYR A 380 19.32 2.18 21.69
N ASN A 381 19.83 3.20 22.37
CA ASN A 381 19.73 4.58 21.90
C ASN A 381 20.76 4.85 20.77
N PRO A 382 20.70 6.04 20.14
CA PRO A 382 21.64 6.41 19.08
C PRO A 382 23.13 6.38 19.48
N ASP A 383 23.45 6.49 20.78
CA ASP A 383 24.83 6.37 21.29
C ASP A 383 25.27 4.90 21.49
N GLY A 384 24.43 3.93 21.16
CA GLY A 384 24.68 2.50 21.39
C GLY A 384 24.53 2.07 22.86
N ILE A 385 23.88 2.88 23.69
CA ILE A 385 23.60 2.57 25.09
C ILE A 385 22.25 1.85 25.19
N MET A 386 22.25 0.67 25.82
CA MET A 386 21.03 -0.09 26.07
C MET A 386 20.09 0.70 26.99
N VAL A 387 18.88 0.96 26.51
CA VAL A 387 17.81 1.68 27.21
C VAL A 387 16.91 0.71 27.98
N ASP A 388 16.58 -0.42 27.38
CA ASP A 388 15.67 -1.41 27.95
C ASP A 388 16.00 -2.83 27.44
N THR A 389 15.61 -3.85 28.20
CA THR A 389 15.82 -5.26 27.83
C THR A 389 14.82 -6.21 28.49
N ALA A 390 14.34 -7.18 27.72
CA ALA A 390 13.40 -8.22 28.14
C ALA A 390 13.94 -9.61 27.76
N PRO A 391 14.58 -10.32 28.70
CA PRO A 391 15.02 -11.70 28.48
C PRO A 391 13.86 -12.70 28.68
N HIS A 392 13.69 -13.62 27.73
CA HIS A 392 12.74 -14.72 27.78
C HIS A 392 13.46 -16.06 27.64
N ASN A 393 13.25 -16.97 28.60
CA ASN A 393 13.96 -18.26 28.63
C ASN A 393 13.26 -19.38 27.83
N GLU A 394 12.01 -19.16 27.44
CA GLU A 394 11.14 -20.14 26.80
C GLU A 394 10.50 -19.53 25.55
N THR A 395 9.83 -20.38 24.76
CA THR A 395 9.00 -19.95 23.62
C THR A 395 7.85 -19.06 24.07
N SER A 396 7.38 -18.16 23.20
CA SER A 396 6.18 -17.37 23.47
C SER A 396 4.90 -18.19 23.40
N PRO A 397 3.76 -17.64 23.89
CA PRO A 397 2.44 -18.07 23.46
C PRO A 397 2.25 -17.98 21.94
N TRP A 398 1.21 -18.64 21.42
CA TRP A 398 0.89 -18.61 19.99
C TRP A 398 0.39 -17.25 19.49
N ASN A 399 -0.17 -16.43 20.37
CA ASN A 399 -0.55 -15.07 20.04
C ASN A 399 0.64 -14.13 20.28
N MET A 400 0.73 -13.08 19.48
CA MET A 400 1.72 -12.02 19.68
C MET A 400 1.53 -11.36 21.05
N VAL A 401 2.62 -11.08 21.75
CA VAL A 401 2.61 -10.46 23.07
C VAL A 401 3.56 -9.27 23.14
N ARG A 402 3.18 -8.23 23.88
CA ARG A 402 4.06 -7.08 24.15
C ARG A 402 5.24 -7.53 25.01
N VAL A 403 6.45 -7.53 24.43
CA VAL A 403 7.70 -7.91 25.13
C VAL A 403 8.39 -6.71 25.75
N LEU A 404 8.34 -5.55 25.09
CA LEU A 404 8.91 -4.29 25.59
C LEU A 404 7.99 -3.12 25.29
N SER A 405 8.03 -2.12 26.16
CA SER A 405 7.32 -0.84 25.94
C SER A 405 8.10 0.27 26.62
N THR A 406 8.94 0.93 25.84
CA THR A 406 10.00 1.80 26.33
C THR A 406 9.74 3.24 25.88
N SER A 407 9.70 4.18 26.83
CA SER A 407 9.61 5.61 26.50
C SER A 407 10.98 6.14 26.10
N VAL A 408 11.04 6.78 24.95
CA VAL A 408 12.25 7.39 24.39
C VAL A 408 11.99 8.88 24.11
N SER A 409 13.04 9.69 24.14
CA SER A 409 12.90 11.16 24.01
C SER A 409 14.02 11.84 23.24
N THR A 410 15.12 11.15 22.98
CA THR A 410 16.22 11.68 22.18
C THR A 410 15.91 11.36 20.72
N PRO A 411 15.86 12.34 19.80
CA PRO A 411 15.76 12.02 18.37
C PRO A 411 17.01 11.29 17.88
N GLY A 412 16.86 10.44 16.86
CA GLY A 412 17.95 9.66 16.27
C GLY A 412 17.57 8.22 15.92
N LEU A 413 18.53 7.51 15.33
CA LEU A 413 18.39 6.10 14.99
C LEU A 413 18.57 5.19 16.22
N TYR A 414 17.48 4.59 16.68
CA TYR A 414 17.50 3.55 17.71
C TYR A 414 17.74 2.19 17.07
N THR A 415 18.26 1.24 17.86
CA THR A 415 18.43 -0.15 17.42
C THR A 415 17.65 -1.09 18.34
N VAL A 416 16.76 -1.89 17.75
CA VAL A 416 16.11 -3.01 18.42
C VAL A 416 16.89 -4.28 18.10
N VAL A 417 17.34 -5.00 19.12
CA VAL A 417 18.16 -6.20 18.97
C VAL A 417 17.43 -7.41 19.55
N ILE A 418 17.32 -8.46 18.77
CA ILE A 418 16.74 -9.75 19.18
C ILE A 418 17.85 -10.79 19.21
N ASN A 419 18.23 -11.24 20.41
CA ASN A 419 19.30 -12.21 20.61
C ASN A 419 18.73 -13.62 20.78
N ASN A 420 19.24 -14.59 20.01
CA ASN A 420 18.91 -16.00 20.21
C ASN A 420 19.87 -16.63 21.25
N HIS A 421 19.31 -17.02 22.40
CA HIS A 421 20.05 -17.73 23.45
C HIS A 421 19.83 -19.26 23.43
N ALA A 422 18.95 -19.75 22.57
CA ALA A 422 18.71 -21.16 22.38
C ALA A 422 19.89 -21.84 21.66
N GLN A 423 19.99 -23.15 21.84
CA GLN A 423 20.97 -23.99 21.11
C GLN A 423 20.49 -24.36 19.70
N GLN A 424 19.33 -23.85 19.29
CA GLN A 424 18.71 -24.08 17.99
C GLN A 424 18.19 -22.76 17.40
N THR A 425 17.93 -22.74 16.10
CA THR A 425 17.32 -21.57 15.44
C THR A 425 15.96 -21.29 16.04
N ILE A 426 15.66 -20.01 16.28
CA ILE A 426 14.34 -19.54 16.67
C ILE A 426 13.68 -18.82 15.49
N GLY A 427 12.35 -18.93 15.37
CA GLY A 427 11.56 -18.06 14.52
C GLY A 427 10.96 -16.94 15.35
N VAL A 428 10.84 -15.74 14.79
CA VAL A 428 10.29 -14.55 15.44
C VAL A 428 9.41 -13.81 14.44
N ASP A 429 8.15 -13.63 14.80
CA ASP A 429 7.27 -12.65 14.18
C ASP A 429 7.28 -11.42 15.09
N LEU A 430 7.58 -10.27 14.51
CA LEU A 430 7.86 -9.03 15.21
C LEU A 430 6.93 -7.93 14.72
N GLU A 431 6.48 -7.11 15.65
CA GLU A 431 5.87 -5.80 15.39
C GLU A 431 6.56 -4.75 16.29
N ILE A 432 7.04 -3.67 15.67
CA ILE A 432 7.54 -2.48 16.35
C ILE A 432 6.60 -1.32 16.03
N GLU A 433 6.05 -0.70 17.07
CA GLU A 433 5.14 0.43 16.94
C GLU A 433 5.73 1.68 17.60
N TYR A 434 5.67 2.82 16.91
CA TYR A 434 6.11 4.11 17.45
C TYR A 434 5.49 5.28 16.70
N ASP A 435 5.29 6.39 17.40
CA ASP A 435 4.83 7.64 16.80
C ASP A 435 6.01 8.52 16.33
N SER A 436 5.78 9.36 15.32
CA SER A 436 6.76 10.29 14.75
C SER A 436 6.17 11.69 14.57
N ASP A 437 7.02 12.67 14.40
CA ASP A 437 6.75 14.04 13.91
C ASP A 437 7.74 14.27 12.77
N ALA A 438 7.37 13.87 11.55
CA ALA A 438 8.30 13.82 10.41
C ALA A 438 8.59 15.21 9.81
N ASP A 439 7.60 16.10 9.85
CA ASP A 439 7.72 17.47 9.36
C ASP A 439 8.30 18.45 10.41
N GLY A 440 8.43 18.01 11.65
CA GLY A 440 9.09 18.74 12.74
C GLY A 440 8.27 19.93 13.24
N ASN A 441 6.96 19.96 13.00
CA ASN A 441 6.13 21.10 13.38
C ASN A 441 5.70 21.06 14.87
N GLY A 442 5.99 19.95 15.57
CA GLY A 442 5.74 19.77 17.00
C GLY A 442 4.44 19.05 17.35
N VAL A 443 3.71 18.57 16.36
CA VAL A 443 2.57 17.67 16.51
C VAL A 443 2.97 16.31 15.95
N LEU A 444 2.44 15.25 16.56
CA LEU A 444 2.77 13.89 16.13
C LEU A 444 1.94 13.53 14.91
N ASP A 445 2.52 12.78 13.98
CA ASP A 445 1.89 12.32 12.74
C ASP A 445 0.57 11.59 13.03
N SER A 446 0.47 10.84 14.15
CA SER A 446 -0.80 10.21 14.56
C SER A 446 -1.96 11.19 14.85
N LYS A 447 -1.68 12.50 14.96
CA LYS A 447 -2.63 13.55 15.37
C LYS A 447 -2.92 14.61 14.33
N GLU A 448 -2.20 14.64 13.21
CA GLU A 448 -2.38 15.69 12.18
C GLU A 448 -1.97 15.22 10.77
N TYR A 449 -2.02 13.92 10.56
CA TYR A 449 -1.62 13.30 9.31
C TYR A 449 -2.26 13.99 8.08
N TRP A 450 -1.41 14.48 7.17
CA TRP A 450 -1.62 15.00 5.80
C TRP A 450 -2.90 15.79 5.50
N LEU A 451 -4.07 15.25 5.82
CA LEU A 451 -5.34 15.93 5.78
C LEU A 451 -5.49 16.88 6.97
N ASP A 452 -6.10 18.04 6.72
CA ASP A 452 -6.60 18.87 7.79
C ASP A 452 -7.63 18.08 8.61
N THR A 453 -7.38 17.88 9.90
CA THR A 453 -8.29 17.16 10.81
C THR A 453 -9.72 17.71 10.81
N ALA A 454 -9.92 18.98 10.43
CA ALA A 454 -11.24 19.55 10.27
C ALA A 454 -12.07 18.85 9.17
N LEU A 455 -11.42 18.28 8.15
CA LEU A 455 -12.07 17.62 7.01
C LEU A 455 -12.80 16.33 7.42
N PHE A 456 -12.41 15.67 8.50
CA PHE A 456 -13.13 14.51 9.07
C PHE A 456 -14.43 14.89 9.77
N HIS A 457 -14.73 16.19 9.88
CA HIS A 457 -15.90 16.72 10.57
C HIS A 457 -16.73 17.66 9.69
N THR A 458 -16.36 17.79 8.42
CA THR A 458 -17.11 18.49 7.39
C THR A 458 -17.65 17.47 6.40
N ASP A 459 -18.83 17.76 5.89
CA ASP A 459 -19.59 16.96 4.92
C ASP A 459 -20.34 18.03 4.11
N ASP A 460 -19.72 18.45 3.00
CA ASP A 460 -20.10 19.66 2.27
C ASP A 460 -21.38 19.46 1.44
N ASP A 461 -21.63 18.24 0.95
CA ASP A 461 -22.82 17.89 0.17
C ASP A 461 -23.93 17.22 1.01
N ASN A 462 -23.64 16.82 2.25
CA ASN A 462 -24.54 16.18 3.22
C ASN A 462 -25.02 14.79 2.80
N ASP A 463 -24.18 14.03 2.11
CA ASP A 463 -24.48 12.64 1.72
C ASP A 463 -24.18 11.62 2.85
N GLY A 464 -23.39 12.02 3.85
CA GLY A 464 -23.01 11.22 5.01
C GLY A 464 -21.58 10.65 4.98
N ILE A 465 -20.81 10.91 3.93
CA ILE A 465 -19.35 10.74 3.86
C ILE A 465 -18.71 12.09 4.26
N SER A 466 -17.65 12.06 5.08
CA SER A 466 -16.92 13.30 5.38
C SER A 466 -16.01 13.71 4.22
N ASN A 467 -15.74 15.01 4.05
CA ASN A 467 -14.82 15.51 3.01
C ASN A 467 -13.46 14.79 3.03
N ALA A 468 -12.96 14.41 4.21
CA ALA A 468 -11.73 13.64 4.33
C ALA A 468 -11.87 12.23 3.74
N GLU A 469 -12.97 11.53 4.03
CA GLU A 469 -13.27 10.21 3.48
C GLU A 469 -13.51 10.30 1.97
N GLU A 470 -14.21 11.32 1.49
CA GLU A 470 -14.40 11.57 0.06
C GLU A 470 -13.07 11.79 -0.67
N ILE A 471 -12.19 12.62 -0.11
CA ILE A 471 -10.82 12.76 -0.61
C ILE A 471 -10.12 11.40 -0.58
N ILE A 472 -10.23 10.58 0.47
CA ILE A 472 -9.57 9.26 0.50
C ILE A 472 -10.14 8.30 -0.56
N LEU A 473 -11.43 8.39 -0.87
CA LEU A 473 -12.11 7.59 -1.89
C LEU A 473 -11.91 8.13 -3.31
N GLY A 474 -11.47 9.38 -3.44
CA GLY A 474 -11.33 10.04 -4.75
C GLY A 474 -12.65 10.60 -5.29
N THR A 475 -13.68 10.69 -4.44
CA THR A 475 -14.96 11.32 -4.77
C THR A 475 -14.88 12.85 -4.67
N ASP A 476 -15.88 13.56 -5.20
CA ASP A 476 -15.96 15.03 -5.14
C ASP A 476 -16.67 15.46 -3.85
N PRO A 477 -15.99 16.16 -2.91
CA PRO A 477 -16.58 16.61 -1.64
C PRO A 477 -17.84 17.49 -1.72
N SER A 478 -18.24 17.86 -2.92
CA SER A 478 -19.40 18.71 -3.18
C SER A 478 -20.49 18.02 -3.99
N SER A 479 -20.41 16.69 -4.20
CA SER A 479 -21.31 15.91 -5.03
C SER A 479 -21.67 14.55 -4.43
N ALA A 480 -22.91 14.41 -3.98
CA ALA A 480 -23.43 13.18 -3.35
C ALA A 480 -23.56 11.96 -4.30
N ASP A 481 -23.13 12.13 -5.54
CA ASP A 481 -23.14 11.20 -6.67
C ASP A 481 -22.05 11.74 -7.61
N THR A 482 -20.82 11.28 -7.41
CA THR A 482 -19.61 11.85 -8.01
C THR A 482 -19.57 11.60 -9.51
N ASP A 483 -19.92 10.38 -9.94
CA ASP A 483 -19.84 9.98 -11.35
C ASP A 483 -21.15 10.17 -12.14
N GLN A 484 -22.22 10.58 -11.44
CA GLN A 484 -23.51 11.00 -11.98
C GLN A 484 -24.29 9.89 -12.68
N ASP A 485 -24.18 8.66 -12.17
CA ASP A 485 -24.88 7.50 -12.70
C ASP A 485 -26.26 7.23 -12.05
N GLY A 486 -26.56 7.96 -10.97
CA GLY A 486 -27.80 7.88 -10.22
C GLY A 486 -27.71 7.08 -8.91
N LEU A 487 -26.57 6.45 -8.64
CA LEU A 487 -26.22 5.89 -7.34
C LEU A 487 -25.50 6.94 -6.48
N PRO A 488 -25.87 7.10 -5.19
CA PRO A 488 -25.10 7.97 -4.30
C PRO A 488 -23.80 7.33 -3.82
N ASP A 489 -22.74 8.13 -3.66
CA ASP A 489 -21.40 7.66 -3.26
C ASP A 489 -21.45 6.80 -1.99
N LEU A 490 -22.19 7.24 -0.96
CA LEU A 490 -22.35 6.47 0.27
C LEU A 490 -22.97 5.10 0.03
N TRP A 491 -23.99 5.02 -0.84
CA TRP A 491 -24.66 3.76 -1.13
C TRP A 491 -23.74 2.80 -1.88
N GLU A 492 -22.98 3.30 -2.85
CA GLU A 492 -22.03 2.50 -3.61
C GLU A 492 -20.95 1.94 -2.69
N VAL A 493 -20.35 2.79 -1.85
CA VAL A 493 -19.35 2.37 -0.86
C VAL A 493 -19.91 1.31 0.07
N GLU A 494 -21.12 1.50 0.62
CA GLU A 494 -21.75 0.53 1.53
C GLU A 494 -22.06 -0.83 0.87
N ASN A 495 -22.28 -0.84 -0.44
CA ASN A 495 -22.58 -2.05 -1.22
C ASN A 495 -21.36 -2.64 -1.96
N GLY A 496 -20.20 -2.00 -1.84
CA GLY A 496 -18.95 -2.44 -2.49
C GLY A 496 -18.95 -2.23 -4.00
N LEU A 497 -19.61 -1.17 -4.46
CA LEU A 497 -19.52 -0.57 -5.78
C LEU A 497 -18.54 0.61 -5.77
N ASN A 498 -18.22 1.15 -6.94
CA ASN A 498 -17.17 2.12 -7.16
C ASN A 498 -17.75 3.52 -7.50
N PRO A 499 -17.75 4.48 -6.54
CA PRO A 499 -18.39 5.80 -6.68
C PRO A 499 -17.74 6.76 -7.70
N ILE A 500 -16.80 6.26 -8.49
CA ILE A 500 -16.12 7.00 -9.55
C ILE A 500 -16.18 6.25 -10.90
N ASP A 501 -16.95 5.16 -11.01
CA ASP A 501 -17.17 4.39 -12.24
C ASP A 501 -18.66 4.23 -12.58
N ALA A 502 -19.18 5.24 -13.27
CA ALA A 502 -20.58 5.33 -13.71
C ALA A 502 -21.11 4.14 -14.55
N ASN A 503 -20.26 3.19 -14.95
CA ASN A 503 -20.70 1.98 -15.66
C ASN A 503 -21.21 0.90 -14.71
N ASP A 504 -20.85 0.95 -13.43
CA ASP A 504 -21.21 -0.10 -12.49
C ASP A 504 -22.68 -0.02 -12.05
N ALA A 505 -23.34 1.15 -12.10
CA ALA A 505 -24.80 1.26 -11.96
C ALA A 505 -25.58 0.34 -12.91
N GLN A 506 -25.06 0.11 -14.11
CA GLN A 506 -25.68 -0.74 -15.13
C GLN A 506 -25.17 -2.18 -15.10
N SER A 507 -24.25 -2.50 -14.19
CA SER A 507 -23.79 -3.86 -13.95
C SER A 507 -24.78 -4.60 -13.05
N ASP A 508 -24.66 -5.93 -13.05
CA ASP A 508 -25.49 -6.88 -12.31
C ASP A 508 -24.53 -7.66 -11.41
N LEU A 509 -24.43 -7.23 -10.14
CA LEU A 509 -23.36 -7.63 -9.24
C LEU A 509 -23.58 -9.05 -8.67
N ASP A 510 -24.82 -9.48 -8.49
CA ASP A 510 -25.17 -10.82 -8.01
C ASP A 510 -25.63 -11.79 -9.10
N GLY A 511 -25.92 -11.30 -10.30
CA GLY A 511 -26.24 -12.08 -11.48
C GLY A 511 -27.70 -12.52 -11.56
N ASP A 512 -28.61 -11.83 -10.86
CA ASP A 512 -30.03 -12.16 -10.83
C ASP A 512 -30.82 -11.58 -12.02
N GLY A 513 -30.23 -10.61 -12.74
CA GLY A 513 -30.81 -9.93 -13.90
C GLY A 513 -31.25 -8.48 -13.64
N LEU A 514 -31.15 -7.97 -12.41
CA LEU A 514 -31.31 -6.56 -12.07
C LEU A 514 -29.98 -5.82 -12.16
N THR A 515 -30.05 -4.55 -12.56
CA THR A 515 -28.88 -3.66 -12.50
C THR A 515 -28.73 -3.11 -11.09
N ASN A 516 -27.52 -2.76 -10.66
CA ASN A 516 -27.27 -2.10 -9.37
C ASN A 516 -28.12 -0.83 -9.16
N LEU A 517 -28.40 -0.07 -10.23
CA LEU A 517 -29.33 1.07 -10.16
C LEU A 517 -30.78 0.65 -9.88
N ALA A 518 -31.22 -0.47 -10.45
CA ALA A 518 -32.57 -0.99 -10.21
C ALA A 518 -32.69 -1.48 -8.77
N GLU A 519 -31.69 -2.21 -8.29
CA GLU A 519 -31.54 -2.63 -6.90
C GLU A 519 -31.70 -1.43 -5.94
N TYR A 520 -30.97 -0.34 -6.20
CA TYR A 520 -31.11 0.90 -5.44
C TYR A 520 -32.53 1.49 -5.49
N GLU A 521 -33.14 1.59 -6.69
CA GLU A 521 -34.49 2.13 -6.87
C GLU A 521 -35.57 1.31 -6.14
N TYR A 522 -35.40 -0.02 -6.06
CA TYR A 522 -36.30 -0.94 -5.36
C TYR A 522 -35.95 -1.16 -3.88
N SER A 523 -34.85 -0.57 -3.38
CA SER A 523 -34.34 -0.77 -2.01
C SER A 523 -33.99 -2.23 -1.71
N LEU A 524 -33.42 -2.92 -2.71
CA LEU A 524 -32.91 -4.29 -2.64
C LEU A 524 -31.41 -4.29 -2.32
N ASN A 525 -30.82 -5.48 -2.22
CA ASN A 525 -29.41 -5.66 -1.92
C ASN A 525 -28.67 -6.17 -3.17
N PRO A 526 -27.83 -5.35 -3.84
CA PRO A 526 -27.19 -5.70 -5.12
C PRO A 526 -26.20 -6.88 -5.04
N ARG A 527 -26.06 -7.49 -3.87
CA ARG A 527 -25.19 -8.64 -3.59
C ARG A 527 -25.98 -9.90 -3.26
N ASP A 528 -27.31 -9.86 -3.31
CA ASP A 528 -28.19 -10.92 -2.87
C ASP A 528 -29.35 -11.08 -3.87
N PRO A 529 -29.33 -12.14 -4.70
CA PRO A 529 -30.29 -12.30 -5.79
C PRO A 529 -31.71 -12.67 -5.33
N ASP A 530 -31.96 -12.72 -4.00
CA ASP A 530 -33.18 -13.17 -3.31
C ASP A 530 -33.23 -12.47 -1.93
N SER A 531 -33.68 -11.21 -1.94
CA SER A 531 -33.59 -10.27 -0.82
C SER A 531 -34.37 -10.71 0.43
N ASP A 532 -35.42 -11.52 0.27
CA ASP A 532 -36.22 -12.04 1.38
C ASP A 532 -35.95 -13.51 1.73
N SER A 533 -35.06 -14.16 0.97
CA SER A 533 -34.62 -15.54 1.12
C SER A 533 -35.75 -16.57 1.01
N ASP A 534 -36.74 -16.34 0.16
CA ASP A 534 -37.86 -17.23 -0.08
C ASP A 534 -37.69 -18.21 -1.26
N THR A 535 -36.54 -18.12 -1.94
CA THR A 535 -36.12 -18.90 -3.12
C THR A 535 -36.64 -18.41 -4.47
N LEU A 536 -37.37 -17.30 -4.50
CA LEU A 536 -37.67 -16.55 -5.71
C LEU A 536 -36.59 -15.47 -5.93
N PRO A 537 -36.12 -15.27 -7.17
CA PRO A 537 -35.22 -14.15 -7.45
C PRO A 537 -35.94 -12.82 -7.49
N ASP A 538 -35.30 -11.76 -7.00
CA ASP A 538 -35.85 -10.40 -6.97
C ASP A 538 -36.30 -9.94 -8.36
N SER A 539 -35.48 -10.20 -9.38
CA SER A 539 -35.79 -9.88 -10.78
C SER A 539 -37.09 -10.51 -11.27
N TRP A 540 -37.40 -11.73 -10.83
CA TRP A 540 -38.61 -12.46 -11.22
C TRP A 540 -39.83 -11.89 -10.51
N GLU A 541 -39.72 -11.66 -9.21
CA GLU A 541 -40.81 -11.07 -8.42
C GLU A 541 -41.22 -9.71 -8.95
N ILE A 542 -40.26 -8.84 -9.30
CA ILE A 542 -40.53 -7.55 -9.93
C ILE A 542 -41.20 -7.72 -11.31
N GLU A 543 -40.73 -8.67 -12.14
CA GLU A 543 -41.30 -8.92 -13.47
C GLU A 543 -42.80 -9.26 -13.38
N TYR A 544 -43.18 -10.05 -12.38
CA TYR A 544 -44.56 -10.50 -12.16
C TYR A 544 -45.36 -9.66 -11.16
N GLY A 545 -44.75 -8.60 -10.58
CA GLY A 545 -45.42 -7.64 -9.71
C GLY A 545 -45.67 -8.13 -8.28
N LEU A 546 -44.86 -9.08 -7.82
CA LEU A 546 -44.72 -9.48 -6.41
C LEU A 546 -43.80 -8.49 -5.65
N ASP A 547 -43.63 -8.69 -4.35
CA ASP A 547 -42.84 -7.81 -3.47
C ASP A 547 -41.58 -8.57 -2.99
N PRO A 548 -40.39 -8.30 -3.57
CA PRO A 548 -39.14 -9.04 -3.27
C PRO A 548 -38.63 -8.93 -1.83
N LEU A 549 -39.33 -8.18 -0.98
CA LEU A 549 -39.00 -8.02 0.44
C LEU A 549 -39.95 -8.83 1.34
N VAL A 550 -40.83 -9.65 0.77
CA VAL A 550 -41.91 -10.36 1.49
C VAL A 550 -42.00 -11.81 1.05
N ASN A 551 -41.56 -12.70 1.94
CA ASN A 551 -41.59 -14.14 1.69
C ASN A 551 -43.02 -14.63 1.39
N ASP A 552 -43.30 -14.81 0.10
CA ASP A 552 -44.62 -15.11 -0.46
C ASP A 552 -44.58 -16.29 -1.45
N ALA A 553 -43.45 -16.98 -1.57
CA ALA A 553 -43.23 -18.20 -2.35
C ALA A 553 -44.34 -19.29 -2.24
N GLU A 554 -45.03 -19.35 -1.09
CA GLU A 554 -46.10 -20.32 -0.80
C GLU A 554 -47.53 -19.73 -0.97
N GLU A 555 -47.65 -18.46 -1.36
CA GLU A 555 -48.92 -17.83 -1.72
C GLU A 555 -49.39 -18.25 -3.12
N ASP A 556 -50.70 -18.13 -3.34
CA ASP A 556 -51.42 -18.46 -4.58
C ASP A 556 -52.33 -17.26 -4.89
N PRO A 557 -51.81 -16.18 -5.51
CA PRO A 557 -52.53 -14.92 -5.68
C PRO A 557 -53.74 -15.02 -6.61
N ASP A 558 -53.69 -15.92 -7.60
CA ASP A 558 -54.73 -16.09 -8.61
C ASP A 558 -55.78 -17.19 -8.28
N GLY A 559 -55.46 -18.06 -7.33
CA GLY A 559 -56.34 -19.10 -6.79
C GLY A 559 -56.49 -20.33 -7.67
N ASP A 560 -55.54 -20.63 -8.56
CA ASP A 560 -55.58 -21.77 -9.46
C ASP A 560 -55.02 -23.08 -8.85
N GLY A 561 -54.34 -22.96 -7.71
CA GLY A 561 -53.78 -24.05 -6.93
C GLY A 561 -52.30 -24.32 -7.15
N TRP A 562 -51.56 -23.46 -7.85
CA TRP A 562 -50.09 -23.39 -7.82
C TRP A 562 -49.63 -22.23 -6.93
N THR A 563 -48.48 -22.40 -6.27
CA THR A 563 -47.85 -21.30 -5.51
C THR A 563 -46.87 -20.52 -6.38
N ASN A 564 -46.49 -19.31 -5.96
CA ASN A 564 -45.47 -18.50 -6.65
C ASN A 564 -44.19 -19.31 -6.97
N ALA A 565 -43.67 -20.08 -6.02
CA ALA A 565 -42.51 -20.96 -6.24
C ALA A 565 -42.77 -22.11 -7.23
N GLU A 566 -43.99 -22.65 -7.27
CA GLU A 566 -44.36 -23.65 -8.27
C GLU A 566 -44.45 -23.07 -9.67
N GLU A 567 -44.89 -21.83 -9.79
CA GLU A 567 -45.02 -21.10 -11.04
C GLU A 567 -43.69 -20.63 -11.58
N PHE A 568 -42.80 -20.12 -10.72
CA PHE A 568 -41.41 -19.86 -11.06
C PHE A 568 -40.74 -21.11 -11.65
N ALA A 569 -40.91 -22.28 -11.02
CA ALA A 569 -40.37 -23.53 -11.51
C ALA A 569 -40.96 -23.99 -12.86
N ARG A 570 -42.15 -23.49 -13.22
CA ARG A 570 -42.88 -23.83 -14.46
C ARG A 570 -42.76 -22.75 -15.54
N GLY A 571 -42.30 -21.54 -15.19
CA GLY A 571 -42.26 -20.36 -16.07
C GLY A 571 -43.65 -19.83 -16.41
N THR A 572 -44.55 -19.81 -15.43
CA THR A 572 -45.93 -19.27 -15.53
C THR A 572 -46.08 -17.97 -14.74
N ASP A 573 -47.22 -17.29 -14.89
CA ASP A 573 -47.46 -15.95 -14.33
C ASP A 573 -48.34 -16.07 -13.07
N PRO A 574 -47.82 -15.72 -11.86
CA PRO A 574 -48.50 -15.91 -10.58
C PRO A 574 -49.76 -15.08 -10.36
N LEU A 575 -50.06 -14.19 -11.29
CA LEU A 575 -51.27 -13.38 -11.28
C LEU A 575 -52.30 -13.84 -12.32
N VAL A 576 -52.04 -14.94 -13.05
CA VAL A 576 -52.86 -15.40 -14.18
C VAL A 576 -53.18 -16.90 -14.11
N SER A 577 -54.40 -17.18 -13.66
CA SER A 577 -54.89 -18.56 -13.52
C SER A 577 -54.66 -19.44 -14.75
N ASP A 578 -53.93 -20.52 -14.53
CA ASP A 578 -53.64 -21.54 -15.51
C ASP A 578 -54.73 -22.62 -15.55
N SER A 579 -55.03 -23.07 -16.77
CA SER A 579 -55.96 -24.18 -16.93
C SER A 579 -55.27 -25.50 -16.58
N VAL A 580 -55.43 -25.97 -15.35
CA VAL A 580 -55.09 -27.34 -14.97
C VAL A 580 -55.82 -28.32 -15.91
N GLU A 581 -55.10 -28.97 -16.81
CA GLU A 581 -55.62 -30.15 -17.52
C GLU A 581 -55.82 -31.27 -16.49
N GLU A 582 -57.01 -31.32 -15.87
CA GLU A 582 -57.45 -32.44 -15.03
C GLU A 582 -57.25 -33.77 -15.80
N PRO A 583 -56.40 -34.69 -15.32
CA PRO A 583 -56.21 -35.96 -16.00
C PRO A 583 -57.52 -36.74 -15.95
N GLN A 584 -58.09 -37.01 -17.12
CA GLN A 584 -59.29 -37.83 -17.28
C GLN A 584 -59.07 -39.24 -16.69
N LEU A 585 -59.43 -39.42 -15.42
CA LEU A 585 -59.40 -40.70 -14.72
C LEU A 585 -60.43 -41.66 -15.34
N TRP A 586 -59.97 -42.58 -16.19
CA TRP A 586 -60.80 -43.68 -16.67
C TRP A 586 -60.95 -44.73 -15.55
N TYR A 587 -62.14 -44.81 -14.96
CA TYR A 587 -62.52 -45.92 -14.09
C TYR A 587 -62.62 -47.22 -14.92
N VAL A 588 -61.61 -48.10 -14.83
CA VAL A 588 -61.75 -49.50 -15.24
C VAL A 588 -62.24 -50.29 -14.02
N ILE A 589 -63.51 -50.72 -14.02
CA ILE A 589 -64.06 -51.63 -13.02
C ILE A 589 -63.85 -53.08 -13.51
N PRO A 590 -63.03 -53.92 -12.85
CA PRO A 590 -62.99 -55.35 -13.16
C PRO A 590 -64.08 -56.08 -12.36
N VAL A 591 -65.06 -56.63 -13.08
CA VAL A 591 -66.08 -57.56 -12.56
C VAL A 591 -65.40 -58.90 -12.20
N SER A 592 -65.53 -59.34 -10.96
CA SER A 592 -65.08 -60.67 -10.52
C SER A 592 -66.10 -61.75 -10.92
N VAL A 593 -65.70 -62.69 -11.78
CA VAL A 593 -66.46 -63.90 -12.11
C VAL A 593 -65.87 -65.09 -11.35
N VAL A 594 -66.67 -65.73 -10.50
CA VAL A 594 -66.32 -66.94 -9.74
C VAL A 594 -66.58 -68.19 -10.59
N VAL A 595 -65.60 -69.09 -10.71
CA VAL A 595 -65.76 -70.43 -11.28
C VAL A 595 -65.30 -71.49 -10.26
N LEU A 596 -66.17 -72.46 -9.99
CA LEU A 596 -65.93 -73.66 -9.18
C LEU A 596 -65.78 -74.90 -10.08
N ALA A 597 -64.73 -75.70 -9.89
CA ALA A 597 -64.69 -77.17 -10.05
C ALA A 597 -63.33 -77.72 -9.59
N GLY A 598 -63.30 -78.91 -8.98
CA GLY A 598 -62.19 -79.41 -8.16
C GLY A 598 -61.45 -80.67 -8.65
N VAL A 599 -60.41 -80.98 -7.85
CA VAL A 599 -59.85 -82.29 -7.44
C VAL A 599 -58.91 -83.09 -8.38
N GLY A 600 -57.74 -83.43 -7.78
CA GLY A 600 -56.92 -84.65 -8.00
C GLY A 600 -55.43 -84.29 -8.14
N LEU A 601 -54.43 -84.82 -7.40
CA LEU A 601 -54.21 -86.20 -6.97
C LEU A 601 -53.02 -86.35 -5.98
N ALA A 602 -53.06 -87.47 -5.22
CA ALA A 602 -51.95 -88.33 -4.77
C ALA A 602 -50.98 -87.92 -3.63
N VAL A 603 -51.37 -88.32 -2.40
CA VAL A 603 -50.66 -89.18 -1.41
C VAL A 603 -49.11 -89.32 -1.47
N SER A 604 -48.42 -89.00 -0.37
CA SER A 604 -47.57 -89.96 0.40
C SER A 604 -46.77 -89.32 1.58
N ARG A 605 -47.08 -89.81 2.79
CA ARG A 605 -46.32 -89.95 4.07
C ARG A 605 -45.00 -89.18 4.34
N ARG A 606 -45.03 -88.40 5.44
CA ARG A 606 -44.42 -88.62 6.79
C ARG A 606 -43.08 -89.41 6.80
N LEU A 607 -41.98 -89.00 7.44
CA LEU A 607 -41.74 -88.33 8.74
C LEU A 607 -40.30 -87.76 8.72
N ASP A 608 -40.08 -86.54 9.26
CA ASP A 608 -39.25 -86.21 10.44
C ASP A 608 -37.96 -87.04 10.74
N PRO A 609 -37.04 -86.55 11.60
CA PRO A 609 -36.45 -85.21 11.74
C PRO A 609 -34.93 -85.30 12.04
N LEU A 610 -34.32 -84.17 12.40
CA LEU A 610 -33.19 -83.96 13.34
C LEU A 610 -31.77 -83.68 12.81
N ARG A 611 -31.24 -82.64 13.49
CA ARG A 611 -29.84 -82.32 13.84
C ARG A 611 -28.99 -81.78 12.69
N GLU A 612 -28.37 -80.62 12.79
CA GLU A 612 -27.99 -79.74 13.91
C GLU A 612 -28.06 -78.27 13.47
#